data_AF-A0A5N0UX12-F1
#
_entry.id   AF-A0A5N0UX12-F1
#
_cell.length_a   1.000
_cell.length_b   1.000
_cell.length_c   1.000
_cell.angle_alpha   90.00
_cell.angle_beta   90.00
_cell.angle_gamma   90.00
#
_symmetry.space_group_name_H-M   'P 1'
#
loop_
_entity.id
_entity.type
_entity.pdbx_description
1 polymer ?
#
loop_
_entity_poly.entity_id
_entity_poly.type
_entity_poly.pdbx_seq_one_letter_code
_entity_poly.pdbx_strand_id
1 'polypeptide(L)' 'MELPLPEDLEAQVLARAEDAGLPVGEWIVAALQREAFRQLCEKTDDWWRHHPDEARAATEDYEYRHRGSSAA' A
#
# COMPACT_ATOMS: atom_id res chain seq x y z
N MET A 1 25.20 3.57 6.91
CA MET A 1 24.55 4.48 5.94
C MET A 1 23.50 5.22 6.74
N GLU A 2 23.80 6.45 7.16
CA GLU A 2 22.79 7.29 7.82
C GLU A 2 21.86 7.84 6.76
N LEU A 3 20.56 7.67 6.97
CA LEU A 3 19.55 8.33 6.17
C LEU A 3 19.56 9.81 6.59
N PRO A 4 19.70 10.76 5.66
CA PRO A 4 19.56 12.18 5.99
C PRO A 4 18.11 12.42 6.38
N LEU A 5 17.86 12.56 7.68
CA LEU A 5 16.54 12.90 8.20
C LEU A 5 16.42 14.43 8.27
N PRO A 6 15.25 14.99 7.96
CA PRO A 6 14.97 16.40 8.21
C PRO A 6 15.24 16.76 9.68
N GLU A 7 15.79 17.95 9.93
CA GLU A 7 16.09 18.44 11.29
C GLU A 7 14.82 18.48 12.18
N ASP A 8 13.65 18.58 11.57
CA ASP A 8 12.34 18.68 12.23
C ASP A 8 11.52 17.38 12.17
N LEU A 9 12.11 16.26 11.72
CA LEU A 9 11.37 15.01 11.54
C LEU A 9 10.70 14.54 12.83
N GLU A 10 11.39 14.64 13.97
CA GLU A 10 10.83 14.25 15.26
C GLU A 10 9.57 15.07 15.58
N ALA A 11 9.63 16.40 15.41
CA ALA A 11 8.48 17.28 15.65
C ALA A 11 7.30 16.96 14.72
N GLN A 12 7.58 16.68 13.45
CA GLN A 12 6.55 16.27 12.49
C GLN A 12 5.90 14.94 12.88
N VAL A 13 6.71 13.96 13.30
CA VAL A 13 6.20 12.64 13.72
C VAL A 13 5.34 12.77 14.98
N LEU A 14 5.78 13.56 15.97
CA LEU A 14 5.02 13.81 17.19
C LEU A 14 3.67 14.46 16.89
N ALA A 15 3.65 15.53 16.08
CA ALA A 15 2.42 16.23 15.71
C ALA A 15 1.43 15.30 15.00
N ARG A 16 1.91 14.44 14.10
CA ARG A 16 1.04 13.50 13.37
C ARG A 16 0.52 12.36 14.24
N ALA A 17 1.31 11.90 15.20
CA ALA A 17 0.86 10.92 16.19
C ALA A 17 -0.23 11.52 17.09
N GLU A 18 -0.03 12.76 17.54
CA GLU A 18 -1.00 13.53 18.32
C GLU A 18 -2.31 13.75 17.55
N ASP A 19 -2.24 14.23 16.30
CA ASP A 19 -3.41 14.42 15.43
C ASP A 19 -4.21 13.13 15.22
N ALA A 20 -3.53 11.98 15.18
CA ALA A 20 -4.15 10.66 15.04
C ALA A 20 -4.67 10.09 16.37
N GLY A 21 -4.35 10.71 17.51
CA GLY A 21 -4.66 10.20 18.84
C GLY A 21 -3.95 8.88 19.16
N LEU A 22 -2.77 8.63 18.58
CA LEU A 22 -2.03 7.39 18.71
C LEU A 22 -0.69 7.59 19.44
N PRO A 23 -0.22 6.59 20.20
CA PRO A 23 1.17 6.55 20.64
C PRO A 23 2.13 6.65 19.44
N VAL A 24 3.20 7.42 19.58
CA VAL A 24 4.18 7.68 18.51
C VAL A 24 4.70 6.39 17.88
N GLY A 25 5.02 5.37 18.69
CA GLY A 25 5.48 4.08 18.19
C GLY A 25 4.45 3.37 17.31
N GLU A 26 3.17 3.39 17.70
CA GLU A 26 2.08 2.79 16.93
C GLU A 26 1.84 3.55 15.62
N TRP A 27 1.90 4.88 15.69
CA TRP A 27 1.78 5.73 14.51
C TRP A 27 2.89 5.46 13.49
N ILE A 28 4.14 5.32 13.95
CA ILE A 28 5.28 4.99 13.07
C ILE A 28 5.07 3.62 12.41
N VAL A 29 4.65 2.59 13.17
CA VAL A 29 4.38 1.26 12.63
C VAL A 29 3.28 1.31 11.57
N ALA A 30 2.18 2.01 11.85
CA ALA A 30 1.09 2.18 10.89
C ALA A 30 1.53 2.93 9.63
N ALA A 31 2.34 3.98 9.78
CA ALA A 31 2.90 4.72 8.65
C ALA A 31 3.80 3.84 7.77
N LEU A 32 4.66 3.02 8.38
CA LEU A 32 5.52 2.07 7.67
C LEU A 32 4.72 0.99 6.94
N GLN A 33 3.68 0.43 7.58
CA GLN A 33 2.80 -0.55 6.95
C GLN A 33 2.06 0.03 5.74
N ARG A 34 1.53 1.25 5.89
CA ARG A 34 0.86 1.96 4.79
C ARG A 34 1.81 2.22 3.62
N GLU A 35 3.03 2.63 3.91
CA GLU A 35 4.06 2.89 2.90
C GLU A 35 4.51 1.61 2.20
N ALA A 36 4.71 0.52 2.94
CA ALA A 36 5.02 -0.79 2.37
C ALA A 36 3.91 -1.29 1.44
N PHE A 37 2.65 -1.10 1.84
CA PHE A 37 1.50 -1.44 1.00
C PHE A 37 1.43 -0.58 -0.27
N ARG A 38 1.65 0.74 -0.16
CA ARG A 38 1.72 1.63 -1.34
C ARG A 38 2.77 1.16 -2.34
N GLN A 39 3.97 0.85 -1.87
CA GLN A 39 5.06 0.36 -2.74
C GLN A 39 4.73 -0.99 -3.37
N LEU A 40 4.02 -1.87 -2.66
CA LEU A 40 3.55 -3.13 -3.22
C LEU A 40 2.55 -2.88 -4.37
N CYS A 41 1.55 -2.02 -4.15
CA CYS A 41 0.61 -1.64 -5.20
C CYS A 41 1.32 -1.05 -6.42
N GLU A 42 2.27 -0.14 -6.22
CA GLU A 42 3.02 0.47 -7.33
C GLU A 42 3.79 -0.56 -8.15
N LYS A 43 4.43 -1.53 -7.49
CA LYS A 43 5.13 -2.63 -8.18
C LYS A 43 4.15 -3.52 -8.94
N THR A 44 3.01 -3.82 -8.34
CA THR A 44 1.96 -4.64 -8.98
C THR A 44 1.40 -3.92 -10.21
N ASP A 45 1.06 -2.64 -10.10
CA ASP A 45 0.58 -1.83 -11.21
C ASP A 45 1.63 -1.73 -12.32
N ASP A 46 2.89 -1.53 -11.96
CA ASP A 46 3.97 -1.50 -12.94
C ASP A 46 4.13 -2.84 -13.65
N TRP A 47 4.04 -3.95 -12.91
CA TRP A 47 4.08 -5.28 -13.51
C TRP A 47 2.93 -5.48 -14.50
N TRP A 48 1.69 -5.15 -14.13
CA TRP A 48 0.54 -5.27 -15.04
C TRP A 48 0.68 -4.45 -16.31
N ARG A 49 1.22 -3.22 -16.21
CA ARG A 49 1.48 -2.36 -17.39
C ARG A 49 2.47 -3.01 -18.36
N HIS A 50 3.45 -3.75 -17.86
CA HIS A 50 4.45 -4.43 -18.68
C HIS A 50 4.01 -5.83 -19.15
N HIS A 51 2.94 -6.41 -18.59
CA HIS A 51 2.43 -7.75 -18.91
C HIS A 51 0.93 -7.74 -19.26
N PRO A 52 0.50 -6.99 -20.30
CA PRO A 52 -0.92 -6.77 -20.59
C PRO A 52 -1.68 -8.06 -20.97
N ASP A 53 -1.02 -9.03 -21.60
CA ASP A 53 -1.66 -10.30 -21.95
C ASP A 53 -1.90 -11.18 -20.71
N GLU A 54 -0.97 -11.20 -19.76
CA GLU A 54 -1.15 -11.89 -18.48
C GLU A 54 -2.22 -11.20 -17.61
N ALA A 55 -2.29 -9.86 -17.67
CA ALA A 55 -3.35 -9.05 -17.06
C ALA A 55 -4.74 -9.43 -17.56
N ARG A 56 -4.87 -9.54 -18.88
CA ARG A 56 -6.12 -9.92 -19.51
C ARG A 56 -6.51 -11.35 -19.13
N ALA A 57 -5.58 -12.31 -19.23
CA ALA A 57 -5.85 -13.69 -18.88
C ALA A 57 -6.27 -13.87 -17.41
N ALA A 58 -5.62 -13.16 -16.49
CA ALA A 58 -5.98 -13.20 -15.06
C ALA A 58 -7.37 -12.58 -14.79
N THR A 59 -7.72 -11.52 -15.51
CA THR A 59 -9.03 -10.87 -15.40
C THR A 59 -10.14 -11.76 -15.97
N GLU A 60 -9.92 -12.36 -17.14
CA GLU A 60 -10.84 -13.31 -17.76
C GLU A 60 -11.08 -14.54 -16.86
N ASP A 61 -10.04 -15.08 -16.22
CA ASP A 61 -10.16 -16.18 -15.25
C ASP A 61 -10.94 -15.78 -13.99
N TYR A 62 -10.68 -14.59 -13.43
CA TYR A 62 -11.43 -14.07 -12.29
C TYR A 62 -12.91 -13.92 -12.63
N GLU A 63 -13.23 -13.27 -13.76
CA GLU A 63 -14.61 -13.12 -14.21
C GLU A 63 -15.28 -14.48 -14.43
N TYR A 64 -14.60 -15.44 -15.05
CA TYR A 64 -15.13 -16.79 -15.23
C TYR A 64 -15.49 -17.46 -13.90
N ARG A 65 -14.61 -17.37 -12.89
CA ARG A 65 -14.84 -17.91 -11.54
C ARG A 65 -16.00 -17.23 -10.81
N HIS A 66 -16.21 -15.93 -11.03
CA HIS A 66 -17.22 -15.15 -10.31
C HIS A 66 -18.56 -15.00 -11.07
N ARG A 67 -18.60 -15.27 -12.37
CA ARG A 67 -19.83 -15.23 -13.19
C ARG A 67 -20.87 -16.29 -12.78
N GLY A 68 -20.48 -17.30 -12.00
CA GLY A 68 -21.39 -18.30 -11.39
C GLY A 68 -21.87 -17.99 -9.97
N SER A 69 -21.35 -16.95 -9.29
CA SER A 69 -21.63 -16.69 -7.87
C SER A 69 -22.72 -15.65 -7.60
N SER A 70 -23.33 -15.07 -8.65
CA SER A 70 -24.39 -14.06 -8.53
C SER A 70 -25.81 -14.61 -8.78
N ALA A 71 -26.02 -15.91 -8.56
CA ALA A 71 -27.32 -16.58 -8.74
C ALA A 71 -27.72 -17.49 -7.56
N ALA A 72 -27.33 -17.16 -6.34
CA ALA A 72 -27.77 -17.85 -5.11
C ALA A 72 -28.26 -16.84 -4.07
#